data_AF-A0AAW2BN49-F1
#
_entry.id   AF-A0AAW2BN49-F1
#
_cell.length_a   1.000
_cell.length_b   1.000
_cell.length_c   1.000
_cell.angle_alpha   90.00
_cell.angle_beta   90.00
_cell.angle_gamma   90.00
#
_symmetry.space_group_name_H-M   'P 1'
#
loop_
_entity.id
_entity.type
_entity.pdbx_description
1 polymer ?
#
loop_
_entity_poly.entity_id
_entity_poly.type
_entity_poly.pdbx_seq_one_letter_code
_entity_poly.pdbx_strand_id
1 'polypeptide(L)'
;MIIKWGRNSIYNLAIVLGYYYLCNAYYNNCEGFLGPYRGQQYNSNYWRQDRQPTTPQEFFNMKHSSARNVIERAFDLLKGRWRILGSRSSYSIEIQVRII
;
A
#
# COMPACT_ATOMS: atom_id res chain seq x y z
N MET A 1 -1.66 -0.06 1.44
CA MET A 1 -1.83 -1.29 2.24
C MET A 1 -0.61 -2.17 1.99
N ILE A 2 0.21 -2.49 3.00
CA ILE A 2 1.08 -3.67 2.92
C ILE A 2 0.25 -4.81 3.44
N ILE A 3 0.09 -5.84 2.62
CA ILE A 3 -0.59 -7.07 2.98
C ILE A 3 0.20 -7.67 4.14
N LYS A 4 -0.37 -7.62 5.34
CA LYS A 4 0.15 -8.38 6.49
C LYS A 4 -0.13 -9.85 6.20
N TRP A 5 0.86 -10.53 5.65
CA TRP A 5 0.94 -11.98 5.67
C TRP A 5 2.07 -12.35 6.63
N GLY A 6 1.74 -13.12 7.67
CA GLY A 6 2.70 -13.72 8.59
C GLY A 6 3.39 -12.76 9.57
N ARG A 7 3.39 -13.10 10.86
CA ARG A 7 4.44 -12.62 11.77
C ARG A 7 5.76 -13.26 11.32
N ASN A 8 6.85 -12.51 11.41
CA ASN A 8 8.24 -12.87 11.11
C ASN A 8 8.65 -12.86 9.63
N SER A 9 9.09 -11.69 9.14
CA SER A 9 10.47 -11.49 8.71
C SER A 9 10.63 -10.06 8.20
N ILE A 10 11.53 -9.35 8.86
CA ILE A 10 12.02 -8.03 8.50
C ILE A 10 13.00 -8.28 7.33
N TYR A 11 12.52 -8.03 6.10
CA TYR A 11 13.25 -7.79 4.85
C TYR A 11 14.12 -8.92 4.24
N ASN A 12 13.62 -9.49 3.14
CA ASN A 12 14.44 -9.95 2.00
C ASN A 12 13.79 -9.47 0.68
N LEU A 13 13.28 -8.24 0.67
CA LEU A 13 12.90 -7.60 -0.59
C LEU A 13 14.19 -7.00 -1.16
N ALA A 14 14.76 -7.64 -2.18
CA ALA A 14 15.89 -7.07 -2.91
C ALA A 14 15.39 -5.79 -3.60
N ILE A 15 15.76 -4.63 -3.05
CA ILE A 15 15.50 -3.35 -3.69
C ILE A 15 16.34 -3.35 -4.97
N VAL A 16 15.66 -3.32 -6.12
CA VAL A 16 16.34 -3.10 -7.39
C VAL A 16 16.86 -1.66 -7.37
N LEU A 17 18.18 -1.49 -7.48
CA LEU A 17 18.83 -0.18 -7.52
C LEU A 17 18.14 0.71 -8.56
N GLY A 18 17.73 1.91 -8.13
CA GLY A 18 17.02 2.89 -8.97
C GLY A 18 15.49 2.84 -8.91
N TYR A 19 14.89 1.89 -8.19
CA TYR A 19 13.44 1.79 -8.02
C TYR A 19 12.99 2.11 -6.58
N TYR A 20 11.78 2.65 -6.46
CA TYR A 20 11.15 2.95 -5.18
C TYR A 20 9.77 2.28 -5.08
N TYR A 21 9.48 1.70 -3.92
CA TYR A 21 8.20 1.08 -3.62
C TYR A 21 7.28 2.04 -2.87
N LEU A 22 6.01 2.10 -3.28
CA LEU A 22 5.00 2.92 -2.62
C LEU A 22 4.52 2.24 -1.32
N CYS A 23 4.74 2.88 -0.18
CA CYS A 23 4.47 2.32 1.14
C CYS A 23 3.27 2.93 1.85
N ASN A 24 2.78 2.23 2.88
CA ASN A 24 1.72 2.74 3.74
C ASN A 24 2.27 3.74 4.77
N ALA A 25 1.40 4.58 5.35
CA ALA A 25 1.76 5.58 6.37
C ALA A 25 2.44 5.00 7.63
N TYR A 26 2.31 3.69 7.83
CA TYR A 26 2.96 2.94 8.90
C TYR A 26 4.45 2.64 8.65
N TYR A 27 4.97 2.94 7.45
CA TYR A 27 6.37 2.74 7.09
C TYR A 27 7.09 4.08 7.09
N ASN A 28 8.34 4.07 7.54
CA ASN A 28 9.21 5.23 7.45
C ASN A 28 9.71 5.39 6.02
N ASN A 29 9.92 6.63 5.60
CA ASN A 29 10.63 6.91 4.34
C ASN A 29 12.10 6.55 4.52
N CYS A 30 12.60 5.67 3.65
CA CYS A 30 14.00 5.29 3.56
C CYS A 30 14.34 4.94 2.11
N GLU A 31 15.61 4.71 1.82
CA GLU A 31 16.06 4.34 0.48
C GLU A 31 15.28 3.11 -0.03
N GLY A 32 14.73 3.21 -1.24
CA GLY A 32 13.85 2.20 -1.84
C GLY A 32 12.38 2.24 -1.40
N PHE A 33 11.98 3.07 -0.43
CA PHE A 33 10.60 3.11 0.09
C PHE A 33 10.02 4.52 0.22
N LEU A 34 8.84 4.72 -0.38
CA LEU A 34 8.12 6.00 -0.42
C LEU A 34 6.80 5.89 0.33
N GLY A 35 6.83 6.24 1.61
CA GLY A 35 5.66 6.54 2.42
C GLY A 35 5.24 8.02 2.34
N PRO A 36 4.01 8.33 2.77
CA PRO A 36 3.52 9.70 2.80
C PRO A 36 4.26 10.57 3.81
N TYR A 37 4.39 11.86 3.53
CA TYR A 37 4.86 12.84 4.50
C TYR A 37 3.88 12.93 5.68
N ARG A 38 4.41 12.86 6.89
CA ARG A 38 3.64 12.95 8.14
C ARG A 38 3.23 14.39 8.41
N GLY A 39 2.11 14.57 9.11
CA GLY A 39 1.60 15.90 9.49
C GLY A 39 0.85 16.65 8.38
N GLN A 40 0.79 16.09 7.17
CA GLN A 40 0.03 16.63 6.05
C GLN A 40 -1.20 15.75 5.75
N GLN A 41 -2.31 16.36 5.34
CA GLN A 41 -3.55 15.61 5.12
C GLN A 41 -3.43 14.59 3.99
N TYR A 42 -3.94 13.38 4.24
CA TYR A 42 -3.81 12.22 3.35
C TYR A 42 -5.14 11.82 2.66
N ASN A 43 -6.22 12.52 2.96
CA ASN A 43 -7.57 12.11 2.55
C ASN A 43 -7.84 12.44 1.08
N SER A 44 -8.11 11.42 0.26
CA SER A 44 -8.47 11.55 -1.15
C SER A 44 -9.73 12.40 -1.37
N ASN A 45 -10.66 12.44 -0.41
CA ASN A 45 -11.87 13.27 -0.49
C ASN A 45 -11.56 14.76 -0.32
N TYR A 46 -10.50 15.10 0.40
CA TYR A 46 -10.09 16.49 0.62
C TYR A 46 -9.54 17.14 -0.65
N TRP A 47 -8.90 16.34 -1.50
CA TRP A 47 -8.35 16.78 -2.80
C TRP A 47 -9.39 16.85 -3.92
N ARG A 48 -10.61 16.33 -3.71
CA ARG A 48 -11.70 16.37 -4.69
C ARG A 48 -12.53 17.65 -4.65
N GLN A 49 -12.41 18.44 -3.59
CA GLN A 49 -13.17 19.68 -3.35
C GLN A 49 -12.33 20.94 -3.63
N ASP A 50 -11.74 21.04 -4.82
CA ASP A 50 -11.02 22.22 -5.33
C ASP A 50 -9.83 22.76 -4.50
N ARG A 51 -9.43 22.07 -3.43
CA ARG A 51 -8.20 22.38 -2.69
C ARG A 51 -6.99 21.88 -3.47
N GLN A 52 -6.31 22.79 -4.14
CA GLN A 52 -5.01 22.51 -4.74
C GLN A 52 -3.93 22.43 -3.66
N PRO A 53 -3.00 21.47 -3.76
CA PRO A 53 -1.86 21.41 -2.86
C PRO A 53 -1.02 22.68 -2.99
N THR A 54 -0.70 23.29 -1.85
CA THR A 54 0.06 24.52 -1.75
C THR A 54 1.55 24.26 -1.53
N THR A 55 1.87 23.11 -0.92
CA THR A 55 3.25 22.70 -0.66
C THR A 55 3.66 21.49 -1.51
N PRO A 56 4.97 21.33 -1.80
CA PRO A 56 5.47 20.13 -2.46
C PRO A 56 5.13 18.83 -1.71
N GLN A 57 5.07 18.87 -0.38
CA GLN A 57 4.71 17.72 0.45
C GLN A 57 3.22 17.35 0.30
N GLU A 58 2.34 18.35 0.24
CA GLU A 58 0.92 18.14 -0.06
C GLU A 58 0.73 17.56 -1.46
N PHE A 59 1.45 18.08 -2.46
CA PHE A 59 1.38 17.57 -3.83
C PHE A 59 1.84 16.11 -3.91
N PHE A 60 2.96 15.79 -3.24
CA PHE A 60 3.42 14.41 -3.12
C PHE A 60 2.37 13.51 -2.44
N ASN A 61 1.81 13.93 -1.30
CA ASN A 61 0.81 13.15 -0.58
C ASN A 61 -0.48 12.95 -1.38
N MET A 62 -0.91 13.97 -2.15
CA MET A 62 -2.05 13.87 -3.06
C MET A 62 -1.79 12.81 -4.14
N LYS A 63 -0.63 12.86 -4.81
CA LYS A 63 -0.25 11.85 -5.83
C LYS A 63 -0.07 10.46 -5.23
N HIS A 64 0.54 10.37 -4.05
CA HIS A 64 0.72 9.13 -3.29
C HIS A 64 -0.64 8.48 -2.96
N SER A 65 -1.58 9.25 -2.43
CA SER A 65 -2.94 8.81 -2.09
C SER A 65 -3.71 8.36 -3.34
N SER A 66 -3.56 9.09 -4.46
CA SER A 66 -4.17 8.71 -5.75
C SER A 66 -3.63 7.36 -6.28
N ALA A 67 -2.31 7.19 -6.33
CA ALA A 67 -1.68 5.95 -6.77
C ALA A 67 -2.07 4.77 -5.88
N ARG A 68 -2.06 4.98 -4.56
CA ARG A 68 -2.51 3.97 -3.60
C ARG A 68 -3.97 3.58 -3.82
N ASN A 69 -4.87 4.52 -4.04
CA ASN A 69 -6.29 4.24 -4.25
C ASN A 69 -6.51 3.34 -5.47
N VAL A 70 -5.74 3.51 -6.55
CA VAL A 70 -5.77 2.61 -7.71
C VAL A 70 -5.33 1.19 -7.32
N ILE A 71 -4.22 1.06 -6.59
CA ILE A 71 -3.69 -0.22 -6.13
C ILE A 71 -4.69 -0.93 -5.21
N GLU A 72 -5.24 -0.22 -4.23
CA GLU A 72 -6.21 -0.79 -3.27
C GLU A 72 -7.48 -1.25 -3.99
N ARG A 73 -8.02 -0.45 -4.91
CA ARG A 73 -9.17 -0.87 -5.73
C ARG A 73 -8.87 -2.09 -6.60
N ALA A 74 -7.68 -2.19 -7.18
CA ALA A 74 -7.28 -3.37 -7.94
C ALA A 74 -7.23 -4.62 -7.04
N PHE A 75 -6.66 -4.51 -5.84
CA PHE A 75 -6.65 -5.61 -4.87
C PHE A 75 -8.06 -5.98 -4.39
N ASP A 76 -8.94 -5.00 -4.19
CA ASP A 76 -10.32 -5.26 -3.76
C ASP A 76 -11.11 -5.99 -4.86
N LEU A 77 -10.91 -5.64 -6.14
CA LEU A 77 -11.44 -6.41 -7.27
C LEU A 77 -10.91 -7.84 -7.30
N LEU A 78 -9.61 -8.03 -7.06
CA LEU A 78 -9.00 -9.35 -6.98
C LEU A 78 -9.60 -10.17 -5.83
N LYS A 79 -9.77 -9.58 -4.65
CA LYS A 79 -10.41 -10.25 -3.50
C LYS A 79 -11.89 -10.59 -3.77
N GLY A 80 -12.61 -9.74 -4.49
CA GLY A 80 -13.98 -10.00 -4.90
C GLY A 80 -14.10 -11.18 -5.87
N ARG A 81 -13.14 -11.31 -6.80
CA ARG A 81 -13.09 -12.45 -7.75
C ARG A 81 -12.59 -13.73 -7.10
N TRP A 82 -11.59 -13.64 -6.24
CA TRP A 82 -10.92 -14.78 -5.62
C TRP A 82 -11.20 -14.79 -4.13
N ARG A 83 -12.24 -15.55 -3.73
CA ARG A 83 -12.71 -15.61 -2.34
C ARG A 83 -11.63 -16.05 -1.35
N ILE A 84 -10.65 -16.82 -1.80
CA ILE A 84 -9.47 -17.24 -1.03
C ILE A 84 -8.57 -16.06 -0.59
N LEU A 85 -8.56 -14.95 -1.33
CA LEU A 85 -7.81 -13.74 -0.99
C LEU A 85 -8.58 -12.82 -0.03
N GLY A 86 -9.91 -12.99 0.06
CA GLY A 86 -10.81 -12.14 0.84
C GLY A 86 -11.10 -12.65 2.26
N SER A 87 -11.11 -13.96 2.47
CA SER A 87 -11.37 -14.56 3.79
C SER A 87 -10.08 -15.03 4.47
N ARG A 88 -10.06 -15.04 5.82
CA ARG A 88 -9.09 -15.87 6.55
C ARG A 88 -9.38 -17.31 6.14
N SER A 89 -8.46 -17.90 5.40
CA SER A 89 -8.53 -19.32 5.12
C SER A 89 -8.42 -20.09 6.45
N SER A 90 -9.33 -21.04 6.66
CA SER A 90 -9.34 -21.96 7.81
C SER A 90 -8.24 -23.02 7.71
N TYR A 91 -7.50 -23.03 6.60
CA TYR A 91 -6.39 -23.95 6.36
C TYR A 91 -5.10 -23.42 6.96
N SER A 92 -4.22 -24.33 7.42
CA SER A 92 -2.87 -23.98 7.85
C SER A 92 -2.09 -23.31 6.71
N ILE A 93 -1.05 -22.55 7.07
CA ILE A 93 -0.20 -21.80 6.13
C ILE A 93 0.39 -22.73 5.04
N GLU A 94 0.74 -23.95 5.43
CA GLU A 94 1.31 -24.99 4.57
C GLU A 94 0.33 -25.44 3.48
N ILE A 95 -0.96 -25.53 3.81
CA ILE A 95 -2.01 -25.91 2.87
C ILE A 95 -2.34 -24.74 1.95
N GLN A 96 -2.34 -23.51 2.48
CA GLN A 96 -2.59 -22.30 1.68
C GLN A 96 -1.55 -22.13 0.56
N VAL A 97 -0.27 -22.37 0.83
CA VAL A 97 0.82 -22.26 -0.17
C VAL A 97 0.69 -23.29 -1.30
N ARG A 98 0.06 -24.45 -1.05
CA ARG A 98 -0.15 -25.49 -2.07
C ARG A 98 -1.38 -25.26 -2.96
N ILE A 99 -2.31 -24.41 -2.52
CA ILE A 99 -3.57 -24.14 -3.24
C ILE A 99 -3.42 -22.96 -4.22
N ILE A 100 -2.49 -22.04 -3.93
CA ILE A 100 -2.12 -20.90 -4.78
C ILE A 100 -1.16 -21.39 -5.88
#